data_AF-A0A836SQH5-F1
#
_entry.id   AF-A0A836SQH5-F1
#
_cell.length_a   1.000
_cell.length_b   1.000
_cell.length_c   1.000
_cell.angle_alpha   90.00
_cell.angle_beta   90.00
_cell.angle_gamma   90.00
#
_symmetry.space_group_name_H-M   'P 1'
#
loop_
_entity.id
_entity.type
_entity.pdbx_description
1 polymer ?
#
loop_
_entity_poly.entity_id
_entity_poly.type
_entity_poly.pdbx_seq_one_letter_code
_entity_poly.pdbx_strand_id
1 'polypeptide(L)'
;MNTYYGTTGADQAHNSRNLGIGHSMGGLMIRDVDRLNGSGDKNFGGYITVTTPNYGAPISNSLIDGSVESAAENACNKLADGPLAQLFSLPWGIVSNLATNVLCDKFIDNDLVQNLQGTPVTNADLRVGSPTINAINNYTNNNNPNIPRISIWAEENSPVHWRMFSSAVYNNDMTLVNKVNSARGIYQGFNTYNTALGIACAVGGFWNPFCWGASGLYFYRASQWRKGRNWIDDSENIWSSLIKTTRREPQTYWVNVWVPCAYPPGIELDDVLPRLAPDPDCGEWVWKQRTRYISVNYPSDGLLPQYTQELQGIPWGNRYKVNGANHLEVRNMSAGSVDETKDVFDDIFDRIPGDFFRTN
;
A
#
# COMPACT_ATOMS: atom_id res chain seq x y z
N MET A 1 -33.80 -2.44 6.41
CA MET A 1 -34.88 -3.35 6.85
C MET A 1 -34.37 -4.76 6.69
N ASN A 2 -33.84 -5.37 7.76
CA ASN A 2 -33.36 -6.75 7.75
C ASN A 2 -34.37 -7.61 8.50
N THR A 3 -34.97 -8.54 7.78
CA THR A 3 -35.91 -9.53 8.33
C THR A 3 -35.10 -10.56 9.11
N TYR A 4 -35.25 -10.52 10.44
CA TYR A 4 -34.70 -11.49 11.39
C TYR A 4 -35.39 -12.85 11.19
N TYR A 5 -34.64 -13.89 10.84
CA TYR A 5 -35.10 -15.28 10.93
C TYR A 5 -34.40 -15.93 12.13
N GLY A 6 -35.12 -16.08 13.25
CA GLY A 6 -34.61 -16.75 14.44
C GLY A 6 -35.38 -16.37 15.69
N THR A 7 -36.13 -17.35 16.20
CA THR A 7 -36.85 -17.48 17.48
C THR A 7 -36.85 -16.29 18.46
N THR A 8 -38.07 -15.92 18.85
CA THR A 8 -38.41 -14.96 19.91
C THR A 8 -37.68 -15.26 21.22
N GLY A 9 -36.60 -14.51 21.50
CA GLY A 9 -35.93 -14.48 22.79
C GLY A 9 -34.68 -13.63 22.71
N ALA A 10 -34.71 -12.43 23.30
CA ALA A 10 -33.56 -11.52 23.39
C ALA A 10 -32.32 -12.18 24.04
N ASP A 11 -32.52 -13.27 24.79
CA ASP A 11 -31.46 -14.01 25.50
C ASP A 11 -30.60 -14.92 24.60
N GLN A 12 -30.98 -15.18 23.34
CA GLN A 12 -30.14 -16.02 22.45
C GLN A 12 -28.96 -15.27 21.79
N ALA A 13 -28.96 -13.93 21.85
CA ALA A 13 -27.85 -13.12 21.35
C ALA A 13 -26.56 -13.30 22.17
N HIS A 14 -26.69 -13.69 23.44
CA HIS A 14 -25.58 -13.91 24.40
C HIS A 14 -25.25 -15.39 24.58
N ASN A 15 -25.16 -16.14 23.47
CA ASN A 15 -24.86 -17.56 23.51
C ASN A 15 -23.37 -17.81 23.29
N SER A 16 -22.73 -18.57 24.17
CA SER A 16 -21.33 -19.02 24.02
C SER A 16 -21.10 -19.93 22.81
N ARG A 17 -22.15 -20.26 22.05
CA ARG A 17 -22.09 -20.96 20.76
C ARG A 17 -22.15 -20.03 19.55
N ASN A 18 -22.38 -18.73 19.75
CA ASN A 18 -22.41 -17.77 18.65
C ASN A 18 -20.99 -17.49 18.17
N LEU A 19 -20.77 -17.57 16.86
CA LEU A 19 -19.52 -17.23 16.21
C LEU A 19 -19.68 -15.89 15.48
N GLY A 20 -18.87 -14.90 15.86
CA GLY A 20 -18.80 -13.64 15.12
C GLY A 20 -17.83 -13.77 13.94
N ILE A 21 -18.25 -13.47 12.71
CA ILE A 21 -17.36 -13.38 11.55
C ILE A 21 -17.48 -11.97 10.97
N GLY A 22 -16.39 -11.23 10.95
CA GLY A 22 -16.39 -9.85 10.52
C GLY A 22 -15.25 -9.54 9.57
N HIS A 23 -15.61 -9.00 8.40
CA HIS A 23 -14.68 -8.49 7.40
C HIS A 23 -14.45 -6.99 7.59
N SER A 24 -13.22 -6.53 7.36
CA SER A 24 -12.87 -5.11 7.42
C SER A 24 -13.34 -4.48 8.74
N MET A 25 -14.05 -3.35 8.70
CA MET A 25 -14.61 -2.71 9.89
C MET A 25 -15.60 -3.59 10.66
N GLY A 26 -16.26 -4.56 10.00
CA GLY A 26 -17.17 -5.50 10.66
C GLY A 26 -16.49 -6.35 11.73
N GLY A 27 -15.21 -6.70 11.55
CA GLY A 27 -14.45 -7.39 12.59
C GLY A 27 -14.19 -6.53 13.81
N LEU A 28 -14.00 -5.21 13.65
CA LEU A 28 -13.92 -4.29 14.77
C LEU A 28 -15.26 -4.16 15.49
N MET A 29 -16.38 -4.11 14.74
CA MET A 29 -17.71 -4.03 15.35
C MET A 29 -18.01 -5.24 16.24
N ILE A 30 -17.67 -6.46 15.80
CA ILE A 30 -17.87 -7.67 16.61
C ILE A 30 -17.06 -7.60 17.91
N ARG A 31 -15.80 -7.16 17.81
CA ARG A 31 -14.92 -7.02 18.98
C ARG A 31 -15.40 -5.92 19.93
N ASP A 32 -15.94 -4.83 19.40
CA ASP A 32 -16.45 -3.73 20.20
C ASP A 32 -17.78 -4.07 20.89
N VAL A 33 -18.68 -4.77 20.18
CA VAL A 33 -19.92 -5.29 20.76
C VAL A 33 -19.62 -6.21 21.94
N ASP A 34 -18.65 -7.13 21.81
CA ASP A 34 -18.22 -8.00 22.90
C ASP A 34 -17.58 -7.20 24.06
N ARG A 35 -16.79 -6.17 23.77
CA ARG A 35 -16.26 -5.24 24.79
C ARG A 35 -17.36 -4.55 25.59
N LEU A 36 -18.42 -4.08 24.93
CA LEU A 36 -19.47 -3.26 25.56
C LEU A 36 -20.32 -4.04 26.58
N ASN A 37 -20.41 -5.38 26.48
CA ASN A 37 -21.17 -6.19 27.42
C ASN A 37 -20.39 -6.63 28.67
N GLY A 38 -19.15 -6.15 28.84
CA GLY A 38 -18.39 -6.31 30.06
C GLY A 38 -17.73 -7.69 30.21
N SER A 39 -17.15 -7.96 31.38
CA SER A 39 -16.33 -9.15 31.67
C SER A 39 -17.14 -10.41 32.06
N GLY A 40 -18.46 -10.31 32.16
CA GLY A 40 -19.36 -11.41 32.59
C GLY A 40 -20.20 -12.02 31.46
N ASP A 41 -20.70 -11.20 30.54
CA ASP A 41 -21.67 -11.62 29.51
C ASP A 41 -21.07 -11.46 28.11
N LYS A 42 -20.45 -12.53 27.61
CA LYS A 42 -19.92 -12.57 26.24
C LYS A 42 -21.07 -12.61 25.23
N ASN A 43 -20.94 -11.86 24.14
CA ASN A 43 -21.87 -11.97 23.01
C ASN A 43 -21.57 -13.16 22.12
N PHE A 44 -20.28 -13.49 22.04
CA PHE A 44 -19.79 -14.52 21.14
C PHE A 44 -18.94 -15.54 21.90
N GLY A 45 -19.09 -16.80 21.53
CA GLY A 45 -18.20 -17.89 21.93
C GLY A 45 -16.78 -17.74 21.37
N GLY A 46 -16.64 -17.00 20.28
CA GLY A 46 -15.38 -16.62 19.65
C GLY A 46 -15.64 -15.79 18.40
N TYR A 47 -14.59 -15.30 17.75
CA TYR A 47 -14.74 -14.57 16.51
C TYR A 47 -13.60 -14.77 15.51
N ILE A 48 -13.95 -14.60 14.24
CA ILE A 48 -13.05 -14.60 13.09
C ILE A 48 -13.02 -13.17 12.53
N THR A 49 -11.85 -12.57 12.53
CA THR A 49 -11.62 -11.28 11.86
C THR A 49 -10.98 -11.52 10.51
N VAL A 50 -11.51 -10.91 9.46
CA VAL A 50 -11.08 -11.09 8.08
C VAL A 50 -10.65 -9.75 7.52
N THR A 51 -9.36 -9.60 7.22
CA THR A 51 -8.74 -8.34 6.79
C THR A 51 -9.18 -7.13 7.62
N THR A 52 -9.37 -7.33 8.91
CA THR A 52 -9.88 -6.31 9.84
C THR A 52 -8.73 -5.43 10.29
N PRO A 53 -8.87 -4.10 10.34
CA PRO A 53 -7.84 -3.21 10.88
C PRO A 53 -7.76 -3.30 12.41
N ASN A 54 -7.36 -4.46 12.92
CA ASN A 54 -7.34 -4.83 14.33
C ASN A 54 -6.50 -3.88 15.20
N TYR A 55 -5.50 -3.22 14.61
CA TYR A 55 -4.64 -2.20 15.25
C TYR A 55 -4.80 -0.81 14.64
N GLY A 56 -5.94 -0.57 13.97
CA GLY A 56 -6.24 0.64 13.23
C GLY A 56 -5.82 0.57 11.77
N ALA A 57 -6.32 1.51 10.99
CA ALA A 57 -6.05 1.68 9.58
C ALA A 57 -5.09 2.87 9.39
N PRO A 58 -3.84 2.65 8.97
CA PRO A 58 -2.86 3.73 8.81
C PRO A 58 -3.28 4.76 7.75
N ILE A 59 -4.04 4.32 6.76
CA ILE A 59 -4.64 5.18 5.75
C ILE A 59 -5.62 6.20 6.35
N SER A 60 -6.29 5.89 7.46
CA SER A 60 -7.12 6.87 8.17
C SER A 60 -6.27 7.97 8.82
N ASN A 61 -5.03 7.68 9.25
CA ASN A 61 -4.09 8.74 9.66
C ASN A 61 -3.77 9.65 8.47
N SER A 62 -3.51 9.07 7.29
CA SER A 62 -3.18 9.83 6.07
C SER A 62 -4.35 10.58 5.44
N LEU A 63 -5.59 10.21 5.74
CA LEU A 63 -6.77 11.00 5.42
C LEU A 63 -6.89 12.21 6.34
N ILE A 64 -6.72 12.00 7.64
CA ILE A 64 -6.84 13.07 8.65
C ILE A 64 -5.75 14.13 8.47
N ASP A 65 -4.54 13.74 8.08
CA ASP A 65 -3.42 14.66 7.88
C ASP A 65 -3.37 15.30 6.47
N GLY A 66 -4.32 14.96 5.58
CA GLY A 66 -4.41 15.50 4.22
C GLY A 66 -3.42 14.89 3.21
N SER A 67 -2.63 13.87 3.60
CA SER A 67 -1.67 13.23 2.70
C SER A 67 -2.33 12.57 1.49
N VAL A 68 -3.52 11.98 1.67
CA VAL A 68 -4.27 11.35 0.56
C VAL A 68 -4.71 12.41 -0.47
N GLU A 69 -5.28 13.52 -0.01
CA GLU A 69 -5.69 14.64 -0.86
C GLU A 69 -4.49 15.22 -1.61
N SER A 70 -3.38 15.48 -0.91
CA SER A 70 -2.15 15.97 -1.54
C SER A 70 -1.58 14.99 -2.58
N ALA A 71 -1.65 13.67 -2.31
CA ALA A 71 -1.22 12.65 -3.26
C ALA A 71 -2.13 12.61 -4.51
N ALA A 72 -3.43 12.77 -4.34
CA ALA A 72 -4.40 12.84 -5.42
C ALA A 72 -4.21 14.09 -6.30
N GLU A 73 -4.05 15.27 -5.70
CA GLU A 73 -3.71 16.50 -6.42
C GLU A 73 -2.39 16.36 -7.19
N ASN A 74 -1.38 15.75 -6.57
CA ASN A 74 -0.10 15.50 -7.21
C ASN A 74 -0.22 14.58 -8.43
N ALA A 75 -1.04 13.53 -8.32
CA ALA A 75 -1.35 12.63 -9.41
C ALA A 75 -1.93 13.38 -10.59
N CYS A 76 -2.95 14.19 -10.33
CA CYS A 76 -3.67 14.92 -11.35
C CYS A 76 -2.83 15.93 -12.08
N ASN A 77 -2.08 16.73 -11.35
CA ASN A 77 -1.17 17.70 -11.95
C ASN A 77 -0.14 17.00 -12.85
N LYS A 78 0.49 15.92 -12.38
CA LYS A 78 1.52 15.22 -13.17
C LYS A 78 0.96 14.46 -14.36
N LEU A 79 -0.24 13.89 -14.24
CA LEU A 79 -0.89 13.18 -15.34
C LEU A 79 -1.42 14.17 -16.39
N ALA A 80 -1.98 15.31 -15.99
CA ALA A 80 -2.51 16.31 -16.91
C ALA A 80 -1.40 17.11 -17.63
N ASP A 81 -0.24 17.31 -17.01
CA ASP A 81 0.90 18.07 -17.56
C ASP A 81 1.26 17.66 -19.00
N GLY A 82 1.35 16.35 -19.27
CA GLY A 82 1.71 15.82 -20.60
C GLY A 82 0.69 16.18 -21.69
N PRO A 83 -0.57 15.75 -21.56
CA PRO A 83 -1.65 16.11 -22.48
C PRO A 83 -1.83 17.61 -22.68
N LEU A 84 -1.80 18.41 -21.61
CA LEU A 84 -1.98 19.86 -21.69
C LEU A 84 -0.84 20.57 -22.43
N ALA A 85 0.38 20.01 -22.39
CA ALA A 85 1.50 20.54 -23.15
C ALA A 85 1.41 20.24 -24.67
N GLN A 86 0.52 19.34 -25.09
CA GLN A 86 0.33 18.98 -26.49
C GLN A 86 -0.78 19.84 -27.14
N LEU A 87 -0.43 20.61 -28.19
CA LEU A 87 -1.35 21.54 -28.88
C LEU A 87 -2.21 20.90 -30.00
N PHE A 88 -2.19 19.57 -30.18
CA PHE A 88 -2.90 18.88 -31.28
C PHE A 88 -3.81 17.76 -30.77
N SER A 89 -4.80 17.38 -31.59
CA SER A 89 -5.79 16.34 -31.30
C SER A 89 -5.12 14.99 -31.00
N LEU A 90 -5.03 14.66 -29.72
CA LEU A 90 -4.61 13.35 -29.24
C LEU A 90 -5.69 12.30 -29.55
N PRO A 91 -5.38 11.00 -29.49
CA PRO A 91 -6.38 9.97 -29.27
C PRO A 91 -6.94 10.14 -27.84
N TRP A 92 -7.78 11.17 -27.66
CA TRP A 92 -8.24 11.68 -26.37
C TRP A 92 -8.92 10.60 -25.52
N GLY A 93 -9.59 9.61 -26.15
CA GLY A 93 -10.42 8.63 -25.44
C GLY A 93 -9.71 7.78 -24.39
N ILE A 94 -8.40 7.54 -24.47
CA ILE A 94 -7.68 6.74 -23.44
C ILE A 94 -7.02 7.64 -22.41
N VAL A 95 -6.32 8.69 -22.85
CA VAL A 95 -5.55 9.56 -21.96
C VAL A 95 -6.45 10.55 -21.22
N SER A 96 -7.50 11.10 -21.86
CA SER A 96 -8.46 11.96 -21.16
C SER A 96 -9.32 11.17 -20.20
N ASN A 97 -9.79 9.98 -20.58
CA ASN A 97 -10.61 9.18 -19.65
C ASN A 97 -9.82 8.76 -18.40
N LEU A 98 -8.53 8.46 -18.53
CA LEU A 98 -7.72 8.16 -17.35
C LEU A 98 -7.32 9.43 -16.58
N ALA A 99 -6.81 10.46 -17.27
CA ALA A 99 -6.24 11.65 -16.62
C ALA A 99 -7.29 12.66 -16.13
N THR A 100 -8.44 12.83 -16.79
CA THR A 100 -9.48 13.79 -16.31
C THR A 100 -10.65 13.08 -15.64
N ASN A 101 -11.18 11.98 -16.20
CA ASN A 101 -12.48 11.45 -15.74
C ASN A 101 -12.41 10.31 -14.70
N VAL A 102 -11.32 9.53 -14.68
CA VAL A 102 -11.20 8.37 -13.77
C VAL A 102 -10.24 8.65 -12.64
N LEU A 103 -9.02 9.12 -12.90
CA LEU A 103 -8.08 9.37 -11.81
C LEU A 103 -8.35 10.69 -11.11
N CYS A 104 -8.61 11.77 -11.84
CA CYS A 104 -8.85 13.05 -11.19
C CYS A 104 -10.20 13.14 -10.53
N ASP A 105 -11.30 12.86 -11.22
CA ASP A 105 -12.60 12.90 -10.56
C ASP A 105 -12.72 11.83 -9.44
N LYS A 106 -12.14 10.62 -9.55
CA LYS A 106 -12.27 9.60 -8.46
C LYS A 106 -11.28 9.73 -7.32
N PHE A 107 -10.07 10.26 -7.56
CA PHE A 107 -9.09 10.46 -6.48
C PHE A 107 -9.16 11.86 -5.87
N ILE A 108 -9.41 12.93 -6.65
CA ILE A 108 -9.51 14.30 -6.12
C ILE A 108 -10.80 14.48 -5.33
N ASP A 109 -11.94 13.99 -5.82
CA ASP A 109 -13.19 14.13 -5.05
C ASP A 109 -13.17 13.27 -3.77
N ASN A 110 -12.09 12.51 -3.54
CA ASN A 110 -11.89 11.63 -2.40
C ASN A 110 -12.98 10.56 -2.31
N ASP A 111 -13.93 10.52 -3.24
CA ASP A 111 -15.08 9.63 -3.27
C ASP A 111 -14.66 8.17 -3.18
N LEU A 112 -13.62 7.76 -3.90
CA LEU A 112 -13.18 6.37 -3.85
C LEU A 112 -12.64 6.00 -2.45
N VAL A 113 -11.86 6.88 -1.84
CA VAL A 113 -11.24 6.61 -0.53
C VAL A 113 -12.23 6.84 0.63
N GLN A 114 -13.10 7.85 0.53
CA GLN A 114 -14.22 8.10 1.45
C GLN A 114 -15.27 7.00 1.38
N ASN A 115 -15.62 6.50 0.19
CA ASN A 115 -16.52 5.35 0.07
C ASN A 115 -15.90 4.08 0.68
N LEU A 116 -14.57 3.95 0.68
CA LEU A 116 -13.87 2.81 1.28
C LEU A 116 -13.72 2.91 2.81
N GLN A 117 -13.73 4.12 3.42
CA GLN A 117 -13.42 4.29 4.86
C GLN A 117 -14.46 5.02 5.70
N GLY A 118 -15.46 5.64 5.07
CA GLY A 118 -16.59 6.25 5.76
C GLY A 118 -16.35 7.70 6.20
N THR A 119 -17.03 8.09 7.27
CA THR A 119 -17.15 9.50 7.71
C THR A 119 -15.90 10.01 8.44
N PRO A 120 -15.74 11.33 8.66
CA PRO A 120 -14.65 11.86 9.49
C PRO A 120 -14.57 11.24 10.90
N VAL A 121 -15.72 10.90 11.49
CA VAL A 121 -15.79 10.19 12.78
C VAL A 121 -15.20 8.80 12.65
N THR A 122 -15.60 8.07 11.61
CA THR A 122 -15.06 6.74 11.29
C THR A 122 -13.54 6.77 11.14
N ASN A 123 -12.99 7.76 10.43
CA ASN A 123 -11.54 7.90 10.27
C ASN A 123 -10.85 8.19 11.61
N ALA A 124 -11.44 9.03 12.47
CA ALA A 124 -10.91 9.31 13.80
C ALA A 124 -10.91 8.08 14.71
N ASP A 125 -11.91 7.22 14.57
CA ASP A 125 -12.00 5.95 15.29
C ASP A 125 -11.07 4.89 14.71
N LEU A 126 -10.85 4.85 13.39
CA LEU A 126 -10.03 3.84 12.74
C LEU A 126 -8.53 4.15 12.76
N ARG A 127 -8.11 5.41 12.95
CA ARG A 127 -6.69 5.75 12.94
C ARG A 127 -5.88 4.91 13.93
N VAL A 128 -4.64 4.58 13.56
CA VAL A 128 -3.73 3.85 14.44
C VAL A 128 -3.54 4.65 15.73
N GLY A 129 -3.72 3.97 16.87
CA GLY A 129 -3.63 4.57 18.20
C GLY A 129 -4.85 5.39 18.65
N SER A 130 -5.99 5.29 17.94
CA SER A 130 -7.24 5.92 18.39
C SER A 130 -7.70 5.39 19.76
N PRO A 131 -8.44 6.20 20.55
CA PRO A 131 -9.05 5.73 21.80
C PRO A 131 -9.92 4.48 21.59
N THR A 132 -10.67 4.43 20.48
CA THR A 132 -11.57 3.34 20.13
C THR A 132 -10.81 2.03 19.88
N ILE A 133 -9.79 2.05 19.03
CA ILE A 133 -8.93 0.89 18.75
C ILE A 133 -8.21 0.44 20.03
N ASN A 134 -7.67 1.38 20.81
CA ASN A 134 -7.01 1.07 22.07
C ASN A 134 -7.96 0.42 23.08
N ALA A 135 -9.22 0.89 23.18
CA ALA A 135 -10.22 0.30 24.06
C ALA A 135 -10.58 -1.14 23.65
N ILE A 136 -10.77 -1.39 22.35
CA ILE A 136 -11.04 -2.74 21.81
C ILE A 136 -9.85 -3.69 22.09
N ASN A 137 -8.63 -3.23 21.84
CA ASN A 137 -7.42 -4.01 22.06
C ASN A 137 -7.16 -4.26 23.55
N ASN A 138 -7.36 -3.26 24.41
CA ASN A 138 -7.22 -3.41 25.86
C ASN A 138 -8.22 -4.42 26.43
N TYR A 139 -9.47 -4.40 25.97
CA TYR A 139 -10.46 -5.42 26.37
C TYR A 139 -10.00 -6.82 25.98
N THR A 140 -9.61 -6.98 24.71
CA THR A 140 -9.21 -8.28 24.18
C THR A 140 -7.93 -8.81 24.83
N ASN A 141 -6.98 -7.94 25.19
CA ASN A 141 -5.67 -8.37 25.68
C ASN A 141 -5.62 -8.49 27.21
N ASN A 142 -6.36 -7.66 27.94
CA ASN A 142 -6.25 -7.55 29.39
C ASN A 142 -7.51 -8.00 30.13
N ASN A 143 -8.70 -7.65 29.62
CA ASN A 143 -9.95 -7.91 30.35
C ASN A 143 -10.58 -9.26 29.99
N ASN A 144 -10.39 -9.73 28.75
CA ASN A 144 -10.94 -11.00 28.27
C ASN A 144 -9.98 -11.71 27.29
N PRO A 145 -8.75 -12.03 27.72
CA PRO A 145 -7.72 -12.65 26.85
C PRO A 145 -8.13 -14.01 26.29
N ASN A 146 -9.06 -14.69 26.97
CA ASN A 146 -9.45 -16.07 26.72
C ASN A 146 -10.58 -16.21 25.71
N ILE A 147 -11.02 -15.12 25.04
CA ILE A 147 -11.96 -15.28 23.92
C ILE A 147 -11.22 -16.00 22.78
N PRO A 148 -11.75 -17.13 22.29
CA PRO A 148 -11.23 -17.80 21.11
C PRO A 148 -11.32 -16.90 19.87
N ARG A 149 -10.21 -16.83 19.13
CA ARG A 149 -10.02 -15.85 18.05
C ARG A 149 -9.30 -16.48 16.88
N ILE A 150 -9.78 -16.19 15.68
CA ILE A 150 -9.09 -16.45 14.41
C ILE A 150 -8.84 -15.14 13.69
N SER A 151 -7.64 -15.01 13.12
CA SER A 151 -7.27 -13.89 12.28
C SER A 151 -7.00 -14.38 10.87
N ILE A 152 -7.74 -13.85 9.91
CA ILE A 152 -7.48 -14.03 8.49
C ILE A 152 -6.97 -12.70 7.96
N TRP A 153 -5.77 -12.68 7.40
CA TRP A 153 -5.23 -11.53 6.68
C TRP A 153 -5.09 -11.87 5.20
N ALA A 154 -5.00 -10.85 4.35
CA ALA A 154 -4.84 -11.03 2.92
C ALA A 154 -3.65 -10.23 2.38
N GLU A 155 -3.07 -10.74 1.32
CA GLU A 155 -2.15 -10.00 0.47
C GLU A 155 -2.53 -10.10 -1.00
N GLU A 156 -2.23 -9.05 -1.73
CA GLU A 156 -2.44 -8.95 -3.17
C GLU A 156 -1.10 -8.74 -3.89
N ASN A 157 -1.06 -9.12 -5.17
CA ASN A 157 0.09 -8.92 -6.02
C ASN A 157 0.22 -7.47 -6.51
N SER A 158 1.45 -6.99 -6.67
CA SER A 158 1.68 -5.65 -7.20
C SER A 158 1.23 -5.54 -8.68
N PRO A 159 0.66 -4.39 -9.13
CA PRO A 159 0.41 -3.17 -8.37
C PRO A 159 -0.88 -3.25 -7.54
N VAL A 160 -0.71 -3.28 -6.22
CA VAL A 160 -1.76 -3.68 -5.28
C VAL A 160 -2.93 -2.67 -5.29
N HIS A 161 -2.62 -1.38 -5.27
CA HIS A 161 -3.64 -0.33 -5.22
C HIS A 161 -4.49 -0.28 -6.49
N TRP A 162 -3.87 -0.45 -7.66
CA TRP A 162 -4.61 -0.48 -8.92
C TRP A 162 -5.57 -1.66 -9.00
N ARG A 163 -5.18 -2.82 -8.47
CA ARG A 163 -6.06 -3.99 -8.36
C ARG A 163 -7.24 -3.73 -7.44
N MET A 164 -6.98 -3.24 -6.23
CA MET A 164 -8.04 -2.89 -5.27
C MET A 164 -9.05 -1.90 -5.87
N PHE A 165 -8.55 -0.83 -6.50
CA PHE A 165 -9.42 0.15 -7.17
C PHE A 165 -10.14 -0.43 -8.37
N SER A 166 -9.51 -1.34 -9.10
CA SER A 166 -10.14 -2.05 -10.21
C SER A 166 -11.32 -2.88 -9.72
N SER A 167 -11.17 -3.63 -8.63
CA SER A 167 -12.24 -4.42 -8.03
C SER A 167 -13.38 -3.53 -7.54
N ALA A 168 -13.06 -2.36 -6.95
CA ALA A 168 -14.07 -1.38 -6.53
C ALA A 168 -14.90 -0.81 -7.70
N VAL A 169 -14.23 -0.47 -8.80
CA VAL A 169 -14.87 0.26 -9.91
C VAL A 169 -15.46 -0.67 -10.98
N TYR A 170 -14.83 -1.81 -11.23
CA TYR A 170 -15.17 -2.72 -12.33
C TYR A 170 -15.57 -4.12 -11.88
N ASN A 171 -15.54 -4.42 -10.58
CA ASN A 171 -15.75 -5.78 -10.05
C ASN A 171 -14.80 -6.81 -10.71
N ASN A 172 -13.58 -6.37 -10.99
CA ASN A 172 -12.51 -7.15 -11.64
C ASN A 172 -11.16 -6.48 -11.32
N ASP A 173 -10.19 -7.17 -10.71
CA ASP A 173 -8.87 -6.63 -10.31
C ASP A 173 -7.97 -6.18 -11.48
N MET A 174 -8.13 -6.73 -12.67
CA MET A 174 -7.20 -6.52 -13.79
C MET A 174 -7.60 -5.39 -14.75
N THR A 175 -8.86 -4.99 -14.77
CA THR A 175 -9.38 -4.03 -15.77
C THR A 175 -8.67 -2.67 -15.70
N LEU A 176 -8.53 -2.09 -14.51
CA LEU A 176 -7.83 -0.83 -14.32
C LEU A 176 -6.32 -0.99 -14.49
N VAL A 177 -5.74 -2.10 -14.03
CA VAL A 177 -4.32 -2.42 -14.24
C VAL A 177 -3.97 -2.41 -15.74
N ASN A 178 -4.79 -3.05 -16.57
CA ASN A 178 -4.60 -3.06 -18.03
C ASN A 178 -4.72 -1.66 -18.65
N LYS A 179 -5.65 -0.84 -18.16
CA LYS A 179 -5.80 0.56 -18.59
C LYS A 179 -4.60 1.41 -18.18
N VAL A 180 -4.09 1.27 -16.96
CA VAL A 180 -2.90 1.98 -16.47
C VAL A 180 -1.66 1.56 -17.24
N ASN A 181 -1.48 0.27 -17.53
CA ASN A 181 -0.39 -0.23 -18.37
C ASN A 181 -0.46 0.35 -19.80
N SER A 182 -1.66 0.42 -20.38
CA SER A 182 -1.87 1.05 -21.69
C SER A 182 -1.54 2.54 -21.66
N ALA A 183 -2.00 3.26 -20.63
CA ALA A 183 -1.69 4.67 -20.46
C ALA A 183 -0.19 4.89 -20.29
N ARG A 184 0.49 4.12 -19.44
CA ARG A 184 1.96 4.14 -19.30
C ARG A 184 2.66 4.02 -20.65
N GLY A 185 2.20 3.11 -21.51
CA GLY A 185 2.69 2.96 -22.89
C GLY A 185 2.51 4.23 -23.72
N ILE A 186 1.36 4.90 -23.61
CA ILE A 186 1.09 6.17 -24.29
C ILE A 186 2.00 7.29 -23.78
N TYR A 187 2.15 7.46 -22.46
CA TYR A 187 3.04 8.48 -21.89
C TYR A 187 4.50 8.24 -22.31
N GLN A 188 4.94 6.98 -22.33
CA GLN A 188 6.26 6.63 -22.85
C GLN A 188 6.40 6.97 -24.33
N GLY A 189 5.41 6.63 -25.16
CA GLY A 189 5.41 6.91 -26.60
C GLY A 189 5.52 8.40 -26.90
N PHE A 190 4.72 9.24 -26.25
CA PHE A 190 4.79 10.69 -26.44
C PHE A 190 6.06 11.33 -25.88
N ASN A 191 6.59 10.82 -24.77
CA ASN A 191 7.90 11.24 -24.28
C ASN A 191 8.99 10.95 -25.33
N THR A 192 9.02 9.74 -25.88
CA THR A 192 10.00 9.35 -26.92
C THR A 192 9.80 10.17 -28.20
N TYR A 193 8.57 10.33 -28.68
CA TYR A 193 8.25 11.11 -29.87
C TYR A 193 8.70 12.57 -29.76
N ASN A 194 8.32 13.25 -28.66
CA ASN A 194 8.72 14.64 -28.44
C ASN A 194 10.25 14.75 -28.22
N THR A 195 10.89 13.79 -27.56
CA THR A 195 12.36 13.76 -27.45
C THR A 195 13.01 13.67 -28.84
N ALA A 196 12.52 12.79 -29.72
CA ALA A 196 13.05 12.61 -31.06
C ALA A 196 12.88 13.88 -31.92
N LEU A 197 11.71 14.52 -31.87
CA LEU A 197 11.49 15.81 -32.54
C LEU A 197 12.36 16.92 -31.96
N GLY A 198 12.57 16.95 -30.64
CA GLY A 198 13.48 17.88 -29.98
C GLY A 198 14.91 17.77 -30.52
N ILE A 199 15.43 16.55 -30.66
CA ILE A 199 16.75 16.27 -31.23
C ILE A 199 16.78 16.65 -32.72
N ALA A 200 15.80 16.23 -33.51
CA ALA A 200 15.75 16.53 -34.94
C ALA A 200 15.70 18.05 -35.20
N CYS A 201 14.90 18.79 -34.42
CA CYS A 201 14.83 20.24 -34.49
C CYS A 201 16.10 20.93 -33.96
N ALA A 202 16.80 20.37 -32.96
CA ALA A 202 18.09 20.90 -32.52
C ALA A 202 19.14 20.80 -33.64
N VAL A 203 19.19 19.65 -34.32
CA VAL A 203 20.07 19.44 -35.48
C VAL A 203 19.64 20.34 -36.64
N GLY A 204 18.35 20.40 -36.98
CA GLY A 204 17.83 21.32 -38.00
C GLY A 204 18.07 22.80 -37.66
N GLY A 205 18.17 23.12 -36.36
CA GLY A 205 18.47 24.44 -35.82
C GLY A 205 19.76 25.06 -36.35
N PHE A 206 20.75 24.22 -36.71
CA PHE A 206 21.99 24.69 -37.33
C PHE A 206 21.76 25.39 -38.68
N TRP A 207 20.68 25.05 -39.39
CA TRP A 207 20.33 25.64 -40.68
C TRP A 207 19.10 26.55 -40.63
N ASN A 208 18.24 26.40 -39.62
CA ASN A 208 17.03 27.21 -39.46
C ASN A 208 16.81 27.61 -37.98
N PRO A 209 16.94 28.90 -37.63
CA PRO A 209 16.79 29.35 -36.24
C PRO A 209 15.40 29.11 -35.64
N PHE A 210 14.35 29.01 -36.45
CA PHE A 210 13.02 28.63 -35.94
C PHE A 210 12.99 27.19 -35.39
N CYS A 211 13.85 26.30 -35.91
CA CYS A 211 13.98 24.93 -35.39
C CYS A 211 14.61 24.89 -33.99
N TRP A 212 15.44 25.86 -33.60
CA TRP A 212 15.94 25.96 -32.21
C TRP A 212 14.81 26.21 -31.21
N GLY A 213 13.92 27.16 -31.52
CA GLY A 213 12.74 27.42 -30.69
C GLY A 213 11.82 26.19 -30.60
N ALA A 214 11.61 25.51 -31.73
CA ALA A 214 10.82 24.28 -31.77
C ALA A 214 11.46 23.16 -30.93
N SER A 215 12.78 23.02 -30.94
CA SER A 215 13.50 22.04 -30.12
C SER A 215 13.22 22.21 -28.62
N GLY A 216 13.31 23.44 -28.11
CA GLY A 216 12.99 23.75 -26.71
C GLY A 216 11.55 23.39 -26.34
N LEU A 217 10.60 23.69 -27.22
CA LEU A 217 9.19 23.32 -27.04
C LEU A 217 8.99 21.80 -26.98
N TYR A 218 9.63 21.04 -27.88
CA TYR A 218 9.53 19.59 -27.90
C TYR A 218 10.19 18.94 -26.67
N PHE A 219 11.34 19.41 -26.21
CA PHE A 219 11.93 18.92 -24.96
C PHE A 219 11.08 19.27 -23.72
N TYR A 220 10.47 20.46 -23.70
CA TYR A 220 9.52 20.82 -22.66
C TYR A 220 8.35 19.83 -22.63
N ARG A 221 7.72 19.55 -23.78
CA ARG A 221 6.65 18.55 -23.91
C ARG A 221 7.09 17.16 -23.45
N ALA A 222 8.25 16.70 -23.91
CA ALA A 222 8.80 15.41 -23.50
C ALA A 222 8.93 15.31 -21.98
N SER A 223 9.43 16.38 -21.33
CA SER A 223 9.52 16.45 -19.87
C SER A 223 8.15 16.33 -19.18
N GLN A 224 7.11 16.98 -19.71
CA GLN A 224 5.75 16.88 -19.16
C GLN A 224 5.17 15.46 -19.28
N TRP A 225 5.32 14.81 -20.43
CA TRP A 225 4.93 13.40 -20.60
C TRP A 225 5.74 12.45 -19.69
N ARG A 226 7.02 12.75 -19.46
CA ARG A 226 7.86 11.99 -18.53
C ARG A 226 7.36 12.10 -17.08
N LYS A 227 6.86 13.26 -16.64
CA LYS A 227 6.32 13.43 -15.28
C LYS A 227 5.14 12.48 -15.02
N GLY A 228 4.17 12.41 -15.95
CA GLY A 228 3.02 11.53 -15.81
C GLY A 228 3.41 10.05 -15.80
N ARG A 229 4.33 9.64 -16.69
CA ARG A 229 4.90 8.28 -16.67
C ARG A 229 5.57 7.95 -15.35
N ASN A 230 6.44 8.84 -14.87
CA ASN A 230 7.15 8.63 -13.60
C ASN A 230 6.17 8.54 -12.42
N TRP A 231 5.09 9.32 -12.43
CA TRP A 231 4.05 9.19 -11.41
C TRP A 231 3.36 7.82 -11.47
N ILE A 232 3.01 7.32 -12.65
CA ILE A 232 2.44 5.97 -12.81
C ILE A 232 3.40 4.92 -12.25
N ASP A 233 4.70 5.02 -12.60
CA ASP A 233 5.73 4.10 -12.13
C ASP A 233 5.92 4.16 -10.60
N ASP A 234 5.80 5.36 -10.00
CA ASP A 234 5.97 5.59 -8.56
C ASP A 234 4.67 5.43 -7.75
N SER A 235 3.52 5.25 -8.40
CA SER A 235 2.19 5.26 -7.77
C SER A 235 2.05 4.23 -6.64
N GLU A 236 2.61 3.02 -6.82
CA GLU A 236 2.63 1.97 -5.81
C GLU A 236 3.40 2.40 -4.54
N ASN A 237 4.52 3.11 -4.70
CA ASN A 237 5.33 3.60 -3.58
C ASN A 237 4.60 4.75 -2.86
N ILE A 238 3.95 5.63 -3.60
CA ILE A 238 3.11 6.69 -3.04
C ILE A 238 1.99 6.07 -2.22
N TRP A 239 1.25 5.12 -2.79
CA TRP A 239 0.18 4.42 -2.08
C TRP A 239 0.69 3.67 -0.84
N SER A 240 1.79 2.93 -0.97
CA SER A 240 2.43 2.21 0.14
C SER A 240 2.82 3.15 1.29
N SER A 241 3.23 4.38 0.98
CA SER A 241 3.50 5.41 1.99
C SER A 241 2.23 5.93 2.68
N LEU A 242 1.09 6.00 1.98
CA LEU A 242 -0.19 6.40 2.55
C LEU A 242 -0.74 5.34 3.50
N ILE A 243 -0.66 4.06 3.12
CA ILE A 243 -1.10 2.94 3.96
C ILE A 243 -0.03 2.49 4.98
N LYS A 244 1.11 3.18 5.04
CA LYS A 244 2.26 2.91 5.93
C LYS A 244 2.81 1.47 5.82
N THR A 245 2.77 0.89 4.63
CA THR A 245 3.40 -0.42 4.37
C THR A 245 4.90 -0.32 4.14
N THR A 246 5.50 0.86 4.00
CA THR A 246 6.95 0.98 3.80
C THR A 246 7.72 0.76 5.11
N ARG A 247 8.70 -0.15 5.12
CA ARG A 247 9.70 -0.29 6.19
C ARG A 247 11.11 -0.15 5.64
N ARG A 248 12.04 0.28 6.50
CA ARG A 248 13.46 0.33 6.18
C ARG A 248 14.13 -0.97 6.58
N GLU A 249 14.73 -1.66 5.63
CA GLU A 249 15.55 -2.84 5.87
C GLU A 249 17.03 -2.55 5.63
N PRO A 250 17.93 -2.99 6.53
CA PRO A 250 19.35 -2.91 6.29
C PRO A 250 19.74 -3.91 5.19
N GLN A 251 20.26 -3.40 4.08
CA GLN A 251 20.87 -4.21 3.03
C GLN A 251 22.39 -4.01 3.07
N THR A 252 23.12 -5.10 3.25
CA THR A 252 24.57 -5.09 3.12
C THR A 252 24.97 -5.20 1.65
N TYR A 253 25.97 -4.41 1.25
CA TYR A 253 26.52 -4.42 -0.10
C TYR A 253 28.02 -4.18 -0.04
N TRP A 254 28.74 -4.74 -1.01
CA TRP A 254 30.18 -4.57 -1.12
C TRP A 254 30.49 -3.41 -2.06
N VAL A 255 31.34 -2.49 -1.61
CA VAL A 255 31.90 -1.44 -2.46
C VAL A 255 33.40 -1.52 -2.46
N ASN A 256 33.96 -1.30 -3.63
CA ASN A 256 35.39 -1.14 -3.80
C ASN A 256 35.73 0.29 -3.41
N VAL A 257 36.56 0.47 -2.38
CA VAL A 257 36.95 1.78 -1.87
C VAL A 257 38.47 1.89 -1.81
N TRP A 258 38.99 3.03 -2.25
CA TRP A 258 40.41 3.34 -2.12
C TRP A 258 40.72 3.59 -0.65
N VAL A 259 41.65 2.82 -0.09
CA VAL A 259 42.19 3.03 1.24
C VAL A 259 43.62 3.51 1.10
N PRO A 260 43.92 4.77 1.47
CA PRO A 260 45.28 5.27 1.39
C PRO A 260 46.19 4.51 2.37
N CYS A 261 47.45 4.37 2.03
CA CYS A 261 48.41 3.69 2.89
C CYS A 261 48.62 4.49 4.20
N ALA A 262 48.77 3.80 5.33
CA ALA A 262 49.18 4.45 6.57
C ALA A 262 50.64 4.87 6.42
N TYR A 263 50.89 6.17 6.20
CA TYR A 263 52.25 6.67 6.04
C TYR A 263 52.87 7.02 7.40
N PRO A 264 54.09 6.54 7.73
CA PRO A 264 54.82 5.39 7.20
C PRO A 264 54.64 4.11 8.05
N PRO A 265 54.70 2.91 7.44
CA PRO A 265 54.70 1.64 8.18
C PRO A 265 56.05 1.43 8.88
N GLY A 266 56.05 1.36 10.21
CA GLY A 266 57.16 0.78 10.99
C GLY A 266 58.34 1.70 11.31
N ILE A 267 58.21 3.02 11.18
CA ILE A 267 59.17 3.95 11.78
C ILE A 267 58.44 4.68 12.90
N GLU A 268 58.81 4.39 14.15
CA GLU A 268 58.59 5.31 15.27
C GLU A 268 59.34 6.60 14.93
N LEU A 269 58.67 7.49 14.17
CA LEU A 269 59.12 8.84 13.98
C LEU A 269 58.88 9.55 15.30
N ASP A 270 59.94 9.69 16.08
CA ASP A 270 60.10 10.70 17.12
C ASP A 270 59.38 11.99 16.69
N ASP A 271 58.68 12.60 17.66
CA ASP A 271 57.69 13.71 17.60
C ASP A 271 58.12 15.02 16.89
N VAL A 272 59.06 15.01 15.95
CA VAL A 272 59.75 16.19 15.44
C VAL A 272 59.35 16.58 14.01
N LEU A 273 58.59 15.76 13.27
CA LEU A 273 58.12 16.13 11.92
C LEU A 273 56.60 16.41 11.86
N PRO A 274 56.17 17.51 11.21
CA PRO A 274 54.75 17.79 11.01
C PRO A 274 54.13 16.62 10.25
N ARG A 275 52.98 16.12 10.73
CA ARG A 275 52.18 15.06 10.07
C ARG A 275 52.06 15.38 8.59
N LEU A 276 52.88 14.74 7.76
CA LEU A 276 52.79 14.83 6.31
C LEU A 276 51.41 14.29 5.92
N ALA A 277 50.73 15.01 5.02
CA ALA A 277 49.47 14.52 4.48
C ALA A 277 49.70 13.13 3.86
N PRO A 278 48.79 12.16 4.03
CA PRO A 278 48.91 10.86 3.40
C PRO A 278 49.15 11.04 1.90
N ASP A 279 50.12 10.30 1.35
CA ASP A 279 50.39 10.32 -0.09
C ASP A 279 49.11 9.88 -0.84
N PRO A 280 48.52 10.75 -1.68
CA PRO A 280 47.28 10.43 -2.38
C PRO A 280 47.45 9.26 -3.36
N ASP A 281 48.67 8.99 -3.81
CA ASP A 281 48.99 7.94 -4.77
C ASP A 281 49.35 6.61 -4.09
N CYS A 282 49.52 6.59 -2.77
CA CYS A 282 49.72 5.36 -2.01
C CYS A 282 48.39 4.83 -1.48
N GLY A 283 47.98 3.65 -1.91
CA GLY A 283 46.77 3.01 -1.41
C GLY A 283 46.45 1.70 -2.11
N GLU A 284 45.44 1.02 -1.59
CA GLU A 284 44.90 -0.18 -2.19
C GLU A 284 43.38 -0.09 -2.29
N TRP A 285 42.85 -0.68 -3.36
CA TRP A 285 41.42 -0.87 -3.52
C TRP A 285 40.98 -2.08 -2.70
N VAL A 286 40.27 -1.84 -1.62
CA VAL A 286 39.74 -2.91 -0.77
C VAL A 286 38.23 -2.97 -0.87
N TRP A 287 37.69 -4.18 -0.86
CA TRP A 287 36.26 -4.40 -0.74
C TRP A 287 35.84 -4.14 0.71
N LYS A 288 35.04 -3.10 0.93
CA LYS A 288 34.40 -2.86 2.23
C LYS A 288 32.92 -3.15 2.13
N GLN A 289 32.43 -3.94 3.08
CA GLN A 289 31.00 -4.11 3.28
C GLN A 289 30.45 -2.81 3.86
N ARG A 290 29.40 -2.29 3.24
CA ARG A 290 28.62 -1.15 3.73
C ARG A 290 27.18 -1.59 3.92
N THR A 291 26.49 -0.90 4.81
CA THR A 291 25.06 -1.09 5.03
C THR A 291 24.33 0.14 4.51
N ARG A 292 23.32 -0.08 3.65
CA ARG A 292 22.35 0.96 3.27
C ARG A 292 20.96 0.53 3.75
N TYR A 293 20.10 1.49 4.04
CA TYR A 293 18.70 1.20 4.33
C TYR A 293 17.91 1.29 3.03
N ILE A 294 17.32 0.18 2.62
CA ILE A 294 16.37 0.15 1.50
C ILE A 294 14.95 0.20 2.04
N SER A 295 14.03 0.80 1.27
CA SER A 295 12.61 0.73 1.58
C SER A 295 12.05 -0.56 0.97
N VAL A 296 11.38 -1.37 1.78
CA VAL A 296 10.60 -2.53 1.33
C VAL A 296 9.16 -2.37 1.79
N ASN A 297 8.23 -2.92 1.03
CA ASN A 297 6.81 -2.85 1.37
C ASN A 297 6.42 -4.11 2.16
N TYR A 298 5.74 -3.93 3.30
CA TYR A 298 5.00 -4.99 3.96
C TYR A 298 3.94 -5.54 3.01
N PRO A 299 3.63 -6.85 3.09
CA PRO A 299 2.45 -7.39 2.45
C PRO A 299 1.21 -6.60 2.84
N SER A 300 0.29 -6.42 1.89
CA SER A 300 -0.96 -5.69 2.11
C SER A 300 -2.03 -6.21 1.17
N ASP A 301 -3.28 -6.05 1.57
CA ASP A 301 -4.46 -6.28 0.74
C ASP A 301 -4.83 -5.04 -0.10
N GLY A 302 -3.97 -4.03 -0.12
CA GLY A 302 -4.19 -2.75 -0.81
C GLY A 302 -4.86 -1.68 0.00
N LEU A 303 -5.49 -2.00 1.13
CA LEU A 303 -6.01 -1.00 2.05
C LEU A 303 -5.25 -0.99 3.38
N LEU A 304 -4.89 -2.18 3.86
CA LEU A 304 -4.31 -2.42 5.17
C LEU A 304 -3.02 -3.23 5.06
N PRO A 305 -1.94 -2.82 5.76
CA PRO A 305 -0.77 -3.67 5.93
C PRO A 305 -1.10 -4.94 6.73
N GLN A 306 -0.37 -6.03 6.47
CA GLN A 306 -0.46 -7.28 7.24
C GLN A 306 -0.42 -7.03 8.76
N TYR A 307 0.48 -6.16 9.23
CA TYR A 307 0.70 -5.94 10.66
C TYR A 307 -0.50 -5.31 11.39
N THR A 308 -1.43 -4.67 10.68
CA THR A 308 -2.68 -4.18 11.29
C THR A 308 -3.82 -5.18 11.15
N GLN A 309 -3.73 -6.09 10.19
CA GLN A 309 -4.73 -7.14 9.96
C GLN A 309 -4.61 -8.29 10.97
N GLU A 310 -3.38 -8.73 11.28
CA GLU A 310 -3.16 -9.90 12.13
C GLU A 310 -3.39 -9.63 13.61
N LEU A 311 -4.35 -10.33 14.26
CA LEU A 311 -4.48 -10.32 15.72
C LEU A 311 -3.21 -10.85 16.40
N GLN A 312 -2.67 -10.08 17.34
CA GLN A 312 -1.54 -10.50 18.18
C GLN A 312 -2.02 -11.33 19.38
N GLY A 313 -1.11 -12.12 19.95
CA GLY A 313 -1.38 -12.91 21.15
C GLY A 313 -2.30 -14.12 20.94
N ILE A 314 -2.68 -14.44 19.69
CA ILE A 314 -3.42 -15.67 19.37
C ILE A 314 -2.46 -16.78 18.89
N PRO A 315 -2.81 -18.06 19.10
CA PRO A 315 -2.02 -19.21 18.63
C PRO A 315 -1.76 -19.16 17.12
N TRP A 316 -0.59 -19.65 16.68
CA TRP A 316 -0.21 -19.65 15.27
C TRP A 316 -1.21 -20.41 14.38
N GLY A 317 -1.76 -21.53 14.86
CA GLY A 317 -2.76 -22.30 14.12
C GLY A 317 -4.14 -21.65 14.02
N ASN A 318 -4.32 -20.44 14.55
CA ASN A 318 -5.51 -19.61 14.38
C ASN A 318 -5.23 -18.36 13.52
N ARG A 319 -4.06 -18.29 12.86
CA ARG A 319 -3.71 -17.24 11.91
C ARG A 319 -3.71 -17.84 10.51
N TYR A 320 -4.43 -17.22 9.61
CA TYR A 320 -4.58 -17.66 8.23
C TYR A 320 -4.30 -16.51 7.28
N LYS A 321 -3.89 -16.88 6.08
CA LYS A 321 -3.50 -15.98 5.02
C LYS A 321 -4.29 -16.33 3.75
N VAL A 322 -4.91 -15.32 3.16
CA VAL A 322 -5.46 -15.38 1.80
C VAL A 322 -4.43 -14.78 0.85
N ASN A 323 -4.00 -15.55 -0.16
CA ASN A 323 -3.01 -15.09 -1.14
C ASN A 323 -3.73 -14.56 -2.38
N GLY A 324 -3.22 -13.47 -2.97
CA GLY A 324 -3.72 -12.95 -4.23
C GLY A 324 -5.10 -12.30 -4.15
N ALA A 325 -5.48 -11.79 -2.98
CA ALA A 325 -6.77 -11.14 -2.75
C ALA A 325 -6.57 -9.75 -2.19
N ASN A 326 -7.13 -8.75 -2.87
CA ASN A 326 -7.23 -7.41 -2.30
C ASN A 326 -8.38 -7.31 -1.29
N HIS A 327 -8.41 -6.20 -0.54
CA HIS A 327 -9.29 -5.97 0.59
C HIS A 327 -10.78 -6.19 0.28
N LEU A 328 -11.21 -5.91 -0.96
CA LEU A 328 -12.60 -6.06 -1.40
C LEU A 328 -12.91 -7.47 -1.91
N GLU A 329 -11.93 -8.11 -2.54
CA GLU A 329 -12.10 -9.42 -3.16
C GLU A 329 -12.16 -10.55 -2.14
N VAL A 330 -11.62 -10.36 -0.95
CA VAL A 330 -11.78 -11.32 0.16
C VAL A 330 -13.26 -11.57 0.49
N ARG A 331 -14.19 -10.68 0.12
CA ARG A 331 -15.63 -10.95 0.24
C ARG A 331 -16.18 -11.86 -0.86
N ASN A 332 -15.58 -11.81 -2.05
CA ASN A 332 -16.05 -12.52 -3.24
C ASN A 332 -14.94 -12.57 -4.30
N MET A 333 -14.05 -13.57 -4.21
CA MET A 333 -12.98 -13.81 -5.18
C MET A 333 -13.56 -14.48 -6.44
N SER A 334 -14.42 -13.75 -7.15
CA SER A 334 -15.11 -14.26 -8.35
C SER A 334 -14.30 -14.10 -9.64
N ALA A 335 -13.13 -13.45 -9.58
CA ALA A 335 -12.29 -13.17 -10.73
C ALA A 335 -11.28 -14.29 -11.07
N GLY A 336 -11.14 -15.31 -10.21
CA GLY A 336 -10.23 -16.46 -10.38
C GLY A 336 -10.95 -17.80 -10.57
N SER A 337 -10.18 -18.85 -10.90
CA SER A 337 -10.67 -20.24 -10.93
C SER A 337 -10.77 -20.88 -9.54
N VAL A 338 -10.20 -20.23 -8.53
CA VAL A 338 -10.15 -20.66 -7.13
C VAL A 338 -10.61 -19.45 -6.29
N ASP A 339 -11.37 -19.73 -5.24
CA ASP A 339 -11.73 -18.74 -4.22
C ASP A 339 -10.88 -19.06 -2.98
N GLU A 340 -9.71 -18.45 -2.89
CA GLU A 340 -8.74 -18.69 -1.82
C GLU A 340 -9.32 -18.34 -0.44
N THR A 341 -10.31 -17.43 -0.39
CA THR A 341 -10.99 -17.12 0.87
C THR A 341 -11.87 -18.27 1.31
N LYS A 342 -12.64 -18.84 0.38
CA LYS A 342 -13.44 -20.05 0.63
C LYS A 342 -12.55 -21.20 1.10
N ASP A 343 -11.43 -21.47 0.44
CA ASP A 343 -10.53 -22.57 0.81
C ASP A 343 -9.99 -22.38 2.25
N VAL A 344 -9.64 -21.15 2.63
CA VAL A 344 -9.23 -20.84 4.02
C VAL A 344 -10.37 -21.07 5.01
N PHE A 345 -11.61 -20.74 4.65
CA PHE A 345 -12.76 -21.02 5.50
C PHE A 345 -13.07 -22.51 5.60
N ASP A 346 -12.95 -23.26 4.52
CA ASP A 346 -13.07 -24.72 4.52
C ASP A 346 -12.00 -25.32 5.44
N ASP A 347 -10.75 -24.88 5.36
CA ASP A 347 -9.67 -25.28 6.29
C ASP A 347 -9.97 -24.98 7.78
N ILE A 348 -10.71 -23.90 8.06
CA ILE A 348 -11.15 -23.55 9.41
C ILE A 348 -12.27 -24.48 9.88
N PHE A 349 -13.26 -24.73 9.03
CA PHE A 349 -14.51 -25.39 9.41
C PHE A 349 -14.49 -26.91 9.23
N ASP A 350 -13.60 -27.45 8.41
CA ASP A 350 -13.37 -28.90 8.23
C ASP A 350 -12.57 -29.52 9.40
N ARG A 351 -12.18 -28.70 10.38
CA ARG A 351 -11.62 -29.18 11.65
C ARG A 351 -12.62 -30.08 12.38
N ILE A 352 -12.11 -30.92 13.28
CA ILE A 352 -12.94 -31.79 14.12
C ILE A 352 -14.08 -30.95 14.72
N PRO A 353 -15.36 -31.34 14.53
CA PRO A 353 -16.49 -30.54 14.99
C PRO A 353 -16.36 -30.17 16.47
N GLY A 354 -16.32 -28.87 16.76
CA GLY A 354 -16.15 -28.34 18.12
C GLY A 354 -14.74 -27.84 18.46
N ASP A 355 -13.74 -28.05 17.60
CA ASP A 355 -12.34 -27.58 17.78
C ASP A 355 -11.93 -26.59 16.67
N PHE A 356 -12.76 -25.57 16.44
CA PHE A 356 -12.45 -24.53 15.45
C PHE A 356 -11.26 -23.66 15.88
N PHE A 357 -11.14 -23.42 17.19
CA PHE A 357 -10.13 -22.58 17.80
C PHE A 357 -9.10 -23.42 18.53
N ARG A 358 -7.86 -23.45 18.02
CA ARG A 358 -6.79 -24.14 18.75
C ARG A 358 -6.56 -23.45 20.08
N THR A 359 -6.61 -24.21 21.16
CA THR A 359 -6.09 -23.84 22.47
C THR A 359 -4.64 -24.31 22.56
N ASN A 360 -3.74 -23.47 23.08
CA ASN A 360 -2.31 -23.81 23.21
C ASN A 360 -2.07 -25.09 24.01
#